data_AF-A0A7K9J402-F1
#
_entry.id   AF-A0A7K9J402-F1
#
_cell.length_a   1.000
_cell.length_b   1.000
_cell.length_c   1.000
_cell.angle_alpha   90.00
_cell.angle_beta   90.00
_cell.angle_gamma   90.00
#
_symmetry.space_group_name_H-M   'P 1'
#
loop_
_entity.id
_entity.type
_entity.pdbx_description
1 polymer ?
#
loop_
_entity_poly.entity_id
_entity_poly.type
_entity_poly.pdbx_seq_one_letter_code
_entity_poly.pdbx_strand_id
1 'polypeptide(L)'
;PAADVKVEVLHKPFLCHRKTKWGDMMLVHYEGFLERDGSMFHSTHKHNNGQPMWFTLGIREALKGWDRGLKDMCVGEKRKLTIPPALAYGKEGKGKIPPESTLIFNIDLLEIRNGPRSHESFQEMDLNDDWKLSKQEV
;
A
#
# COMPACT_ATOMS: atom_id res chain seq x y z
N PRO A 1 -24.48 -6.80 2.37
CA PRO A 1 -23.45 -6.13 1.52
C PRO A 1 -22.06 -6.65 1.89
N ALA A 2 -21.21 -6.94 0.90
CA ALA A 2 -19.81 -7.29 1.20
C ALA A 2 -19.12 -6.09 1.86
N ALA A 3 -18.27 -6.33 2.85
CA ALA A 3 -17.47 -5.27 3.45
C ALA A 3 -16.58 -4.64 2.36
N ASP A 4 -16.56 -3.31 2.32
CA ASP A 4 -15.76 -2.55 1.35
C ASP A 4 -15.04 -1.37 2.01
N VAL A 5 -13.99 -0.90 1.36
CA VAL A 5 -13.17 0.22 1.86
C VAL A 5 -13.77 1.52 1.38
N LYS A 6 -13.97 2.48 2.30
CA LYS A 6 -14.28 3.85 1.90
C LYS A 6 -12.98 4.55 1.52
N VAL A 7 -12.92 5.07 0.29
CA VAL A 7 -11.75 5.80 -0.23
C VAL A 7 -12.12 7.26 -0.40
N GLU A 8 -11.37 8.14 0.26
CA GLU A 8 -11.50 9.59 0.11
C GLU A 8 -10.17 10.14 -0.41
N VAL A 9 -10.21 10.88 -1.53
CA VAL A 9 -9.02 11.53 -2.09
C VAL A 9 -8.89 12.90 -1.45
N LEU A 10 -7.85 13.07 -0.62
CA LEU A 10 -7.60 14.33 0.11
C LEU A 10 -6.86 15.35 -0.74
N HIS A 11 -5.97 14.87 -1.62
CA HIS A 11 -5.19 15.72 -2.52
C HIS A 11 -4.83 14.93 -3.77
N LYS A 12 -4.87 15.58 -4.93
CA LYS A 12 -4.41 15.03 -6.21
C LYS A 12 -3.36 15.95 -6.83
N PRO A 13 -2.30 15.40 -7.43
CA PRO A 13 -1.35 16.20 -8.20
C PRO A 13 -2.02 16.79 -9.44
N PHE A 14 -1.51 17.92 -9.92
CA PHE A 14 -2.00 18.57 -11.14
C PHE A 14 -1.80 17.68 -12.38
N LEU A 15 -0.65 17.01 -12.47
CA LEU A 15 -0.34 16.04 -13.52
C LEU A 15 -0.22 14.64 -12.92
N CYS A 16 -0.81 13.66 -13.61
CA CYS A 16 -0.68 12.26 -13.27
C CYS A 16 -0.21 11.48 -14.50
N HIS A 17 1.09 11.23 -14.58
CA HIS A 17 1.71 10.51 -15.69
C HIS A 17 1.55 8.98 -15.57
N ARG A 18 1.47 8.47 -14.34
CA ARG A 18 1.33 7.05 -14.04
C ARG A 18 0.38 6.87 -12.86
N LYS A 19 -0.48 5.86 -12.96
CA LYS A 19 -1.35 5.38 -11.89
C LYS A 19 -0.89 4.02 -11.40
N THR A 20 -1.10 3.75 -10.12
CA THR A 20 -0.81 2.46 -9.51
C THR A 20 -1.68 1.34 -10.10
N LYS A 21 -1.03 0.24 -10.48
CA LYS A 21 -1.68 -1.01 -10.90
C LYS A 21 -1.20 -2.18 -10.04
N TRP A 22 -1.90 -3.32 -10.13
CA TRP A 22 -1.48 -4.52 -9.42
C TRP A 22 -0.06 -4.93 -9.80
N GLY A 23 0.73 -5.30 -8.81
CA GLY A 23 2.14 -5.61 -8.94
C GLY A 23 3.08 -4.41 -8.84
N ASP A 24 2.58 -3.17 -8.87
CA ASP A 24 3.45 -2.01 -8.65
C ASP A 24 3.98 -1.98 -7.21
N MET A 25 5.23 -1.55 -7.05
CA MET A 25 5.79 -1.15 -5.77
C MET A 25 5.50 0.33 -5.52
N MET A 26 4.97 0.63 -4.34
CA MET A 26 4.56 1.96 -3.91
C MET A 26 5.41 2.39 -2.72
N LEU A 27 6.06 3.54 -2.82
CA LEU A 27 6.69 4.18 -1.67
C LEU A 27 5.68 5.09 -1.00
N VAL A 28 5.32 4.81 0.26
CA VAL A 28 4.26 5.53 0.95
C VAL A 28 4.67 6.04 2.32
N HIS A 29 4.18 7.22 2.67
CA HIS A 29 4.02 7.63 4.05
C HIS A 29 2.60 7.33 4.49
N TYR A 30 2.42 6.91 5.74
CA TYR A 30 1.09 6.69 6.27
C TYR A 30 1.00 6.93 7.76
N GLU A 31 -0.24 7.18 8.17
CA GLU A 31 -0.67 7.25 9.55
C GLU A 31 -1.92 6.39 9.72
N GLY A 32 -1.93 5.53 10.73
CA GLY A 32 -3.01 4.60 11.02
C GLY A 32 -3.65 4.90 12.38
N PHE A 33 -4.97 4.99 12.38
CA PHE A 33 -5.81 5.33 13.54
C PHE A 33 -6.93 4.32 13.74
N LEU A 34 -7.35 4.13 14.99
CA LEU A 34 -8.58 3.42 15.32
C LEU A 34 -9.77 4.37 15.11
N GLU A 35 -10.79 3.94 14.36
CA GLU A 35 -11.97 4.78 14.11
C GLU A 35 -12.72 5.12 15.41
N ARG A 36 -12.79 4.16 16.35
CA ARG A 36 -13.57 4.25 17.58
C ARG A 36 -13.20 5.45 18.46
N ASP A 37 -11.91 5.73 18.61
CA ASP A 37 -11.40 6.73 19.54
C ASP A 37 -10.42 7.72 18.91
N GLY A 38 -10.11 7.55 17.62
CA GLY A 38 -9.15 8.38 16.90
C GLY A 38 -7.69 8.16 17.32
N SER A 39 -7.40 7.15 18.15
CA SER A 39 -6.05 6.89 18.62
C SER A 39 -5.16 6.38 17.49
N MET A 40 -3.98 7.00 17.34
CA MET A 40 -2.98 6.57 16.36
C MET A 40 -2.26 5.33 16.87
N PHE A 41 -2.35 4.22 16.14
CA PHE A 41 -1.63 2.99 16.48
C PHE A 41 -0.26 2.89 15.79
N HIS A 42 -0.10 3.51 14.61
CA HIS A 42 1.15 3.50 13.86
C HIS A 42 1.27 4.69 12.90
N SER A 43 2.50 5.10 12.59
CA SER A 43 2.80 6.13 11.59
C SER A 43 4.26 5.97 11.15
N THR A 44 4.53 6.08 9.85
CA THR A 44 5.91 6.07 9.32
C THR A 44 6.77 7.19 9.89
N HIS A 45 6.18 8.36 10.14
CA HIS A 45 6.92 9.50 10.67
C HIS A 45 7.43 9.26 12.10
N LYS A 46 6.62 8.61 12.94
CA LYS A 46 6.96 8.38 14.35
C LYS A 46 7.61 7.03 14.65
N HIS A 47 7.21 5.99 13.93
CA HIS A 47 7.55 4.60 14.25
C HIS A 47 8.56 3.99 13.26
N ASN A 48 8.89 4.69 12.17
CA ASN A 48 9.86 4.25 11.17
C ASN A 48 10.96 5.30 10.95
N ASN A 49 11.37 6.01 12.00
CA ASN A 49 12.45 7.02 11.96
C ASN A 49 12.26 8.10 10.87
N GLY A 50 11.01 8.47 10.57
CA GLY A 50 10.71 9.42 9.50
C GLY A 50 10.79 8.84 8.09
N GLN A 51 11.11 7.55 7.92
CA GLN A 51 11.30 6.94 6.61
C GLN A 51 9.97 6.40 6.05
N PRO A 52 9.70 6.61 4.74
CA PRO A 52 8.57 5.98 4.06
C PRO A 52 8.78 4.46 3.94
N MET A 53 7.71 3.75 3.62
CA MET A 53 7.70 2.29 3.51
C MET A 53 7.36 1.85 2.08
N TRP A 54 8.08 0.86 1.56
CA TRP A 54 7.72 0.19 0.32
C TRP A 54 6.60 -0.83 0.56
N PHE A 55 5.67 -0.90 -0.38
CA PHE A 55 4.54 -1.82 -0.37
C PHE A 55 4.18 -2.24 -1.80
N THR A 56 3.94 -3.53 -2.04
CA THR A 56 3.55 -4.06 -3.35
C THR A 56 2.03 -4.24 -3.43
N LEU A 57 1.42 -3.56 -4.40
CA LEU A 57 -0.03 -3.53 -4.54
C LEU A 57 -0.59 -4.84 -5.10
N GLY A 58 -1.63 -5.38 -4.46
CA GLY A 58 -2.46 -6.46 -5.03
C GLY A 58 -1.94 -7.88 -4.78
N ILE A 59 -0.89 -8.04 -3.99
CA ILE A 59 -0.35 -9.35 -3.60
C ILE A 59 -0.66 -9.73 -2.13
N ARG A 60 -1.53 -8.96 -1.46
CA ARG A 60 -1.86 -9.12 -0.02
C ARG A 60 -0.64 -9.08 0.90
N GLU A 61 0.36 -8.28 0.56
CA GLU A 61 1.55 -8.07 1.39
C GLU A 61 1.22 -7.34 2.71
N ALA A 62 0.20 -6.48 2.69
CA ALA A 62 -0.28 -5.75 3.87
C ALA A 62 -1.77 -6.05 4.13
N LEU A 63 -2.61 -5.02 4.22
CA LEU A 63 -4.05 -5.18 4.47
C LEU A 63 -4.80 -5.41 3.16
N LYS A 64 -5.81 -6.29 3.17
CA LYS A 64 -6.74 -6.44 2.03
C LYS A 64 -7.41 -5.11 1.67
N GLY A 65 -7.62 -4.24 2.66
CA GLY A 65 -8.14 -2.91 2.44
C GLY A 65 -7.18 -1.97 1.71
N TRP A 66 -5.87 -2.14 1.87
CA TRP A 66 -4.88 -1.39 1.10
C TRP A 66 -4.90 -1.79 -0.38
N ASP A 67 -4.96 -3.10 -0.67
CA ASP A 67 -5.06 -3.61 -2.04
C ASP A 67 -6.26 -3.02 -2.80
N ARG A 68 -7.39 -2.80 -2.11
CA ARG A 68 -8.58 -2.19 -2.70
C ARG A 68 -8.50 -0.67 -2.75
N GLY A 69 -8.00 -0.02 -1.71
CA GLY A 69 -8.04 1.43 -1.55
C GLY A 69 -6.94 2.19 -2.30
N LEU A 70 -5.85 1.52 -2.68
CA LEU A 70 -4.66 2.15 -3.25
C LEU A 70 -4.49 1.96 -4.76
N LYS A 71 -5.46 1.33 -5.42
CA LYS A 71 -5.49 1.23 -6.89
C LYS A 71 -5.76 2.60 -7.54
N ASP A 72 -5.22 2.83 -8.72
CA ASP A 72 -5.46 4.05 -9.53
C ASP A 72 -5.02 5.34 -8.83
N MET A 73 -3.98 5.28 -8.01
CA MET A 73 -3.39 6.40 -7.28
C MET A 73 -2.21 6.99 -8.05
N CYS A 74 -2.06 8.31 -8.01
CA CYS A 74 -0.98 9.04 -8.67
C CYS A 74 0.13 9.43 -7.67
N VAL A 75 1.39 9.51 -8.12
CA VAL A 75 2.47 10.06 -7.29
C VAL A 75 2.13 11.48 -6.84
N GLY A 76 2.28 11.76 -5.55
CA GLY A 76 1.87 12.99 -4.89
C GLY A 76 0.43 13.00 -4.40
N GLU A 77 -0.39 12.01 -4.75
CA GLU A 77 -1.77 11.89 -4.25
C GLU A 77 -1.78 11.55 -2.76
N LYS A 78 -2.81 12.05 -2.06
CA LYS A 78 -3.08 11.72 -0.66
C LYS A 78 -4.48 11.13 -0.53
N ARG A 79 -4.62 10.02 0.19
CA ARG A 79 -5.89 9.33 0.42
C ARG A 79 -6.15 9.08 1.88
N LYS A 80 -7.42 9.14 2.24
CA LYS A 80 -7.95 8.59 3.49
C LYS A 80 -8.72 7.32 3.18
N LEU A 81 -8.35 6.22 3.85
CA LEU A 81 -9.03 4.94 3.76
C LEU A 81 -9.73 4.64 5.08
N THR A 82 -11.03 4.31 5.05
CA THR A 82 -11.72 3.69 6.18
C THR A 82 -11.92 2.22 5.86
N ILE A 83 -11.24 1.36 6.63
CA ILE A 83 -11.12 -0.07 6.37
C ILE A 83 -11.87 -0.84 7.47
N PRO A 84 -12.97 -1.53 7.14
CA PRO A 84 -13.69 -2.36 8.11
C PRO A 84 -12.83 -3.56 8.56
N PRO A 85 -13.12 -4.15 9.73
CA PRO A 85 -12.27 -5.20 10.32
C PRO A 85 -12.06 -6.41 9.40
N ALA A 86 -13.07 -6.80 8.63
CA ALA A 86 -12.98 -7.91 7.66
C ALA A 86 -11.92 -7.72 6.55
N LEU A 87 -11.52 -6.47 6.29
CA LEU A 87 -10.46 -6.10 5.33
C LEU A 87 -9.18 -5.60 6.02
N ALA A 88 -9.17 -5.59 7.35
CA ALA A 88 -8.05 -5.24 8.21
C ALA A 88 -7.54 -6.47 8.99
N TYR A 89 -7.56 -6.42 10.33
CA TYR A 89 -7.06 -7.49 11.22
C TYR A 89 -8.17 -8.39 11.81
N GLY A 90 -9.43 -8.21 11.38
CA GLY A 90 -10.55 -9.09 11.72
C GLY A 90 -10.82 -9.27 13.22
N LYS A 91 -11.33 -10.46 13.57
CA LYS A 91 -11.77 -10.84 14.92
C LYS A 91 -10.63 -10.97 15.93
N GLU A 92 -9.41 -11.12 15.47
CA GLU A 92 -8.26 -11.35 16.35
C GLU A 92 -7.56 -10.03 16.72
N GLY A 93 -7.62 -9.02 15.85
CA GLY A 93 -6.83 -7.81 16.01
C GLY A 93 -5.32 -8.07 15.83
N LYS A 94 -4.48 -7.11 16.20
CA LYS A 94 -3.01 -7.25 16.16
C LYS A 94 -2.32 -6.21 17.02
N GLY A 95 -1.53 -6.65 18.01
CA GLY A 95 -0.72 -5.75 18.84
C GLY A 95 -1.58 -4.68 19.53
N LYS A 96 -1.42 -3.41 19.14
CA LYS A 96 -2.19 -2.26 19.66
C LYS A 96 -3.61 -2.16 19.09
N ILE A 97 -3.97 -2.98 18.12
CA ILE A 97 -5.25 -2.93 17.40
C ILE A 97 -6.19 -3.99 17.98
N PRO A 98 -7.29 -3.61 18.65
CA PRO A 98 -8.26 -4.55 19.19
C PRO A 98 -8.96 -5.39 18.12
N PRO A 99 -9.54 -6.55 18.51
CA PRO A 99 -10.53 -7.28 17.72
C PRO A 99 -11.61 -6.38 17.09
N GLU A 100 -12.05 -6.73 15.88
CA GLU A 100 -13.17 -6.08 15.19
C GLU A 100 -13.02 -4.55 15.02
N SER A 101 -11.78 -4.05 14.97
CA SER A 101 -11.52 -2.63 14.80
C SER A 101 -11.63 -2.17 13.34
N THR A 102 -12.43 -1.13 13.10
CA THR A 102 -12.35 -0.32 11.88
C THR A 102 -11.13 0.60 11.96
N LEU A 103 -10.34 0.65 10.89
CA LEU A 103 -9.12 1.43 10.82
C LEU A 103 -9.28 2.60 9.86
N ILE A 104 -8.70 3.73 10.22
CA ILE A 104 -8.56 4.89 9.35
C ILE A 104 -7.08 5.03 8.99
N PHE A 105 -6.78 5.13 7.70
CA PHE A 105 -5.42 5.42 7.22
C PHE A 105 -5.40 6.71 6.44
N ASN A 106 -4.44 7.58 6.73
CA ASN A 106 -4.03 8.65 5.82
C ASN A 106 -2.77 8.18 5.12
N ILE A 107 -2.74 8.19 3.79
CA ILE A 107 -1.66 7.63 2.97
C ILE A 107 -1.26 8.65 1.92
N ASP A 108 0.04 8.92 1.87
CA ASP A 108 0.69 9.77 0.87
C ASP A 108 1.50 8.87 -0.05
N LEU A 109 1.32 8.98 -1.37
CA LEU A 109 2.10 8.23 -2.36
C LEU A 109 3.28 9.06 -2.85
N LEU A 110 4.50 8.60 -2.60
CA LEU A 110 5.73 9.30 -2.94
C LEU A 110 6.34 8.82 -4.25
N GLU A 111 6.24 7.52 -4.55
CA GLU A 111 6.88 6.93 -5.73
C GLU A 111 6.14 5.66 -6.18
N ILE A 112 6.18 5.36 -7.49
CA ILE A 112 5.71 4.10 -8.07
C ILE A 112 6.86 3.47 -8.84
N ARG A 113 7.21 2.23 -8.53
CA ARG A 113 8.15 1.39 -9.26
C ARG A 113 7.46 0.15 -9.82
N ASN A 114 8.05 -0.43 -10.86
CA ASN A 114 7.66 -1.76 -11.31
C ASN A 114 8.00 -2.76 -10.20
N GLY A 115 7.09 -3.68 -9.90
CA GLY A 115 7.37 -4.70 -8.91
C GLY A 115 8.29 -5.79 -9.44
N PRO A 116 8.87 -6.59 -8.53
CA PRO A 116 9.94 -7.55 -8.83
C PRO A 116 9.51 -8.69 -9.76
N ARG A 117 8.20 -8.87 -10.00
CA ARG A 117 7.65 -9.89 -10.92
C ARG A 117 7.05 -9.30 -12.20
N SER A 118 7.35 -8.05 -12.52
CA SER A 118 6.92 -7.44 -13.78
C SER A 118 7.76 -7.97 -14.96
N HIS A 119 7.21 -7.93 -16.16
CA HIS A 119 7.97 -8.29 -17.37
C HIS A 119 9.17 -7.36 -17.56
N GLU A 120 9.00 -6.07 -17.28
CA GLU A 120 10.10 -5.11 -17.36
C GLU A 120 11.22 -5.45 -16.36
N SER A 121 10.89 -5.75 -15.10
CA SER A 121 11.89 -6.19 -14.11
C SER A 121 12.55 -7.51 -14.48
N PHE A 122 11.80 -8.42 -15.11
CA PHE A 122 12.36 -9.67 -15.62
C PHE A 122 13.40 -9.40 -16.72
N GLN A 123 13.08 -8.54 -17.69
CA GLN A 123 14.00 -8.16 -18.76
C GLN A 123 15.24 -7.41 -18.25
N GLU A 124 15.10 -6.61 -17.20
CA GLU A 124 16.25 -5.96 -16.55
C GLU A 124 17.21 -6.94 -15.88
N MET A 125 16.71 -8.09 -15.41
CA MET A 125 17.51 -9.14 -14.76
C MET A 125 18.03 -10.19 -15.75
N ASP A 126 17.33 -10.44 -16.85
CA ASP A 126 17.70 -11.41 -17.90
C ASP A 126 18.82 -10.82 -18.79
N LEU A 127 20.05 -10.85 -18.28
CA LEU A 127 21.23 -10.23 -18.93
C LEU A 127 21.62 -10.88 -20.26
N ASN A 128 21.14 -12.09 -20.54
CA ASN A 128 21.51 -12.86 -21.73
C ASN A 128 20.35 -13.07 -22.72
N ASP A 129 19.17 -12.50 -22.44
CA ASP A 129 17.94 -12.58 -23.23
C ASP A 129 17.48 -14.03 -23.52
N ASP A 130 17.75 -15.00 -22.64
CA ASP A 130 17.35 -16.41 -22.81
C ASP A 130 15.96 -16.74 -22.23
N TRP A 131 15.27 -15.72 -21.73
CA TRP A 131 13.95 -15.80 -21.11
C TRP A 131 13.93 -16.69 -19.86
N LYS A 132 15.06 -16.77 -19.15
CA LYS A 132 15.20 -17.42 -17.84
C LYS A 132 16.07 -16.54 -16.93
N LEU A 133 16.00 -16.80 -15.62
CA LEU A 133 16.89 -16.17 -14.63
C LEU A 133 17.77 -17.25 -14.01
N SER A 134 19.07 -17.16 -14.26
CA SER A 134 20.09 -17.97 -13.61
C SER A 134 20.46 -17.41 -12.23
N LYS A 135 21.18 -18.21 -11.42
CA LYS A 135 21.70 -17.73 -10.12
C LYS A 135 22.75 -16.61 -10.26
N GLN A 136 23.28 -16.37 -11.46
CA GLN A 136 24.26 -15.31 -11.70
C GLN A 136 23.59 -13.99 -12.10
N GLU A 137 22.35 -14.05 -12.57
CA GLU A 137 21.52 -12.91 -12.98
C GLU A 137 20.67 -12.33 -11.84
N VAL A 138 20.53 -13.08 -10.74
CA VAL A 138 19.80 -12.69 -9.53
C VAL A 138 20.77 -12.27 -8.42
#